data_AF-A0ABD4Q5J1-F1
#
_entry.id   AF-A0ABD4Q5J1-F1
#
_cell.length_a   1.000
_cell.length_b   1.000
_cell.length_c   1.000
_cell.angle_alpha   90.00
_cell.angle_beta   90.00
_cell.angle_gamma   90.00
#
_symmetry.space_group_name_H-M   'P 1'
#
loop_
_entity.id
_entity.type
_entity.pdbx_description
1 polymer ?
#
loop_
_entity_poly.entity_id
_entity_poly.type
_entity_poly.pdbx_seq_one_letter_code
_entity_poly.pdbx_strand_id
1 'polypeptide(L)'
;AKFPFTTKTDLRDNYPFDMFAVPQDRIARIHASSGTTGKPTVVGYTLADIDTWAGLVARSIRAAGARRGDKVHVSYGYGLF
;
A
#
# COMPACT_ATOMS: atom_id res chain seq x y z
N ALA A 1 23.91 7.05 -10.58
CA ALA A 1 23.23 6.43 -9.42
C ALA A 1 23.98 5.15 -9.06
N LYS A 2 24.12 4.81 -7.76
CA LYS A 2 24.93 3.65 -7.29
C LYS A 2 24.09 2.40 -6.94
N PHE A 3 22.77 2.49 -6.97
CA PHE A 3 21.87 1.38 -6.62
C PHE A 3 21.13 0.88 -7.87
N PRO A 4 20.76 -0.42 -7.91
CA PRO A 4 19.97 -0.98 -9.00
C PRO A 4 18.52 -0.50 -8.94
N PHE A 5 17.79 -0.70 -10.04
CA PHE A 5 16.35 -0.48 -10.09
C PHE A 5 15.58 -1.70 -9.57
N THR A 6 14.38 -1.46 -9.05
CA THR A 6 13.36 -2.48 -8.81
C THR A 6 12.22 -2.27 -9.80
N THR A 7 11.75 -3.36 -10.39
CA THR A 7 10.74 -3.39 -11.44
C THR A 7 9.53 -4.22 -11.02
N LYS A 8 8.46 -4.17 -11.82
CA LYS A 8 7.26 -4.99 -11.58
C LYS A 8 7.53 -6.50 -11.73
N THR A 9 8.55 -6.89 -12.50
CA THR A 9 8.95 -8.29 -12.67
C THR A 9 9.52 -8.84 -11.37
N ASP A 10 10.37 -8.07 -10.68
CA ASP A 10 10.94 -8.49 -9.39
C ASP A 10 9.84 -8.83 -8.37
N LEU A 11 8.76 -8.04 -8.31
CA LEU A 11 7.62 -8.31 -7.43
C LEU A 11 6.80 -9.55 -7.84
N ARG A 12 6.77 -9.90 -9.13
CA ARG A 12 6.03 -11.07 -9.63
C ARG A 12 6.79 -12.37 -9.38
N ASP A 13 8.11 -12.33 -9.53
CA ASP A 13 9.00 -13.48 -9.34
C ASP A 13 9.11 -13.86 -7.86
N ASN A 14 8.92 -12.90 -6.95
CA ASN A 14 8.95 -13.07 -5.49
C ASN A 14 7.55 -13.23 -4.85
N TYR A 15 6.57 -13.68 -5.64
CA TYR A 15 5.21 -13.87 -5.16
C TYR A 15 5.09 -15.10 -4.24
N PRO A 16 4.28 -15.05 -3.15
CA PRO A 16 3.46 -13.92 -2.74
C PRO A 16 4.15 -12.95 -1.77
N PHE A 17 5.14 -13.39 -1.00
CA PHE A 17 5.60 -12.66 0.19
C PHE A 17 7.12 -12.50 0.29
N ASP A 18 7.89 -12.94 -0.70
CA ASP A 18 9.36 -12.98 -0.59
C ASP A 18 10.00 -11.57 -0.67
N MET A 19 9.20 -10.55 -1.00
CA MET A 19 9.59 -9.15 -0.88
C MET A 19 9.41 -8.58 0.54
N PHE A 20 8.90 -9.34 1.51
CA PHE A 20 8.73 -8.87 2.88
C PHE A 20 10.04 -8.89 3.64
N ALA A 21 10.32 -7.81 4.37
CA ALA A 21 11.52 -7.65 5.19
C ALA A 21 11.29 -7.95 6.68
N VAL A 22 10.13 -8.53 7.03
CA VAL A 22 9.73 -8.87 8.39
C VAL A 22 9.05 -10.24 8.40
N PRO A 23 9.11 -11.01 9.52
CA PRO A 23 8.34 -12.23 9.65
C PRO A 23 6.82 -11.98 9.51
N GLN A 24 6.11 -13.02 9.05
CA GLN A 24 4.70 -12.95 8.69
C GLN A 24 3.80 -12.49 9.85
N ASP A 25 4.15 -12.82 11.08
CA ASP A 25 3.41 -12.43 12.30
C ASP A 25 3.43 -10.92 12.58
N ARG A 26 4.35 -10.17 11.97
CA ARG A 26 4.40 -8.70 12.02
C ARG A 26 3.64 -8.02 10.88
N ILE A 27 3.11 -8.78 9.92
CA ILE A 27 2.31 -8.25 8.82
C ILE A 27 0.85 -8.12 9.27
N ALA A 28 0.35 -6.88 9.31
CA ALA A 28 -1.00 -6.55 9.76
C ALA A 28 -2.01 -6.37 8.62
N ARG A 29 -1.54 -6.22 7.38
CA ARG A 29 -2.38 -5.97 6.20
C ARG A 29 -1.72 -6.53 4.95
N ILE A 30 -2.54 -7.12 4.07
CA ILE A 30 -2.18 -7.45 2.69
C ILE A 30 -3.07 -6.66 1.73
N HIS A 31 -2.46 -6.09 0.69
CA HIS A 31 -3.15 -5.57 -0.50
C HIS A 31 -2.49 -6.11 -1.76
N ALA A 32 -3.17 -5.97 -2.90
CA ALA A 32 -2.67 -6.38 -4.20
C ALA A 32 -2.92 -5.29 -5.25
N SER A 33 -2.06 -5.22 -6.26
CA SER A 33 -2.33 -4.38 -7.42
C SER A 33 -3.48 -4.93 -8.27
N SER A 34 -4.14 -4.06 -9.04
CA SER A 34 -5.32 -4.39 -9.87
C SER A 34 -5.08 -5.43 -10.98
N GLY A 35 -3.85 -5.93 -11.17
CA GLY A 35 -3.58 -7.05 -12.08
C GLY A 35 -3.84 -6.78 -13.57
N THR A 36 -4.00 -5.53 -14.00
CA THR A 36 -4.36 -5.18 -15.39
C THR A 36 -3.40 -5.69 -16.47
N THR A 37 -2.20 -6.13 -16.06
CA THR A 37 -1.11 -6.61 -16.92
C THR A 37 -0.65 -8.02 -16.55
N GLY A 38 -1.51 -8.82 -15.88
CA GLY A 38 -1.22 -10.20 -15.46
C GLY A 38 -1.37 -10.42 -13.95
N LYS A 39 -0.62 -11.39 -13.40
CA LYS A 39 -0.67 -11.75 -11.96
C LYS A 39 -0.53 -10.49 -11.08
N PRO A 40 -1.49 -10.24 -10.17
CA PRO A 40 -1.39 -9.18 -9.17
C PRO A 40 -0.10 -9.29 -8.37
N THR A 41 0.54 -8.16 -8.12
CA THR A 41 1.67 -8.07 -7.18
C THR A 41 1.12 -7.84 -5.79
N VAL A 42 1.68 -8.52 -4.79
CA VAL A 42 1.25 -8.47 -3.39
C VAL A 42 2.15 -7.50 -2.62
N VAL A 43 1.54 -6.77 -1.68
CA VAL A 43 2.24 -5.89 -0.73
C VAL A 43 1.73 -6.14 0.68
N GLY A 44 2.61 -6.01 1.65
CA GLY A 44 2.33 -6.22 3.07
C GLY A 44 2.74 -5.01 3.89
N TYR A 45 2.04 -4.78 4.99
CA TYR A 45 2.26 -3.62 5.86
C TYR A 45 2.27 -4.06 7.33
N THR A 46 3.24 -3.57 8.09
CA THR A 46 3.23 -3.65 9.56
C THR A 46 2.19 -2.68 10.14
N LEU A 47 1.92 -2.78 11.45
CA LEU A 47 1.08 -1.78 12.13
C LEU A 47 1.64 -0.36 12.01
N ALA A 48 2.96 -0.20 12.07
CA ALA A 48 3.61 1.10 11.94
C ALA A 48 3.47 1.68 10.51
N ASP A 49 3.53 0.82 9.50
CA ASP A 49 3.31 1.22 8.10
C ASP A 49 1.86 1.68 7.88
N ILE A 50 0.88 1.00 8.50
CA ILE A 50 -0.53 1.41 8.45
C ILE A 50 -0.77 2.76 9.12
N ASP A 51 -0.18 2.99 10.30
CA ASP A 51 -0.29 4.28 11.00
C ASP A 51 0.33 5.42 10.17
N THR A 52 1.52 5.16 9.62
CA THR A 52 2.20 6.09 8.71
C THR A 52 1.35 6.41 7.50
N TRP A 53 0.77 5.39 6.85
CA TRP A 53 -0.09 5.55 5.69
C TRP A 53 -1.34 6.37 6.02
N ALA A 54 -2.00 6.08 7.15
CA ALA A 54 -3.15 6.85 7.63
C ALA A 54 -2.79 8.33 7.86
N GLY A 55 -1.64 8.61 8.48
CA GLY A 55 -1.13 9.96 8.68
C GLY A 55 -0.88 10.71 7.36
N LEU A 56 -0.35 10.02 6.34
CA LEU A 56 -0.14 10.60 5.01
C LEU A 56 -1.46 10.89 4.29
N VAL A 57 -2.43 9.97 4.31
CA VAL A 57 -3.75 10.19 3.69
C VAL A 57 -4.47 11.35 4.38
N ALA A 58 -4.44 11.42 5.71
CA ALA A 58 -5.00 12.54 6.46
C ALA A 58 -4.31 13.88 6.10
N ARG A 59 -2.98 13.88 5.95
CA ARG A 59 -2.21 15.06 5.50
C ARG A 59 -2.61 15.49 4.08
N SER A 60 -2.77 14.54 3.16
CA SER A 60 -3.21 14.82 1.79
C SER A 60 -4.63 15.41 1.76
N ILE A 61 -5.56 14.86 2.53
CA ILE A 61 -6.92 15.39 2.68
C ILE A 61 -6.89 16.81 3.25
N ARG A 62 -6.03 17.06 4.24
CA ARG A 62 -5.85 18.41 4.80
C ARG A 62 -5.26 19.39 3.79
N ALA A 63 -4.27 18.95 2.99
CA ALA A 63 -3.66 19.74 1.93
C ALA A 63 -4.68 20.09 0.82
N ALA A 64 -5.64 19.19 0.55
CA ALA A 64 -6.75 19.43 -0.37
C ALA A 64 -7.82 20.40 0.17
N GLY A 65 -7.65 20.94 1.39
CA GLY A 65 -8.51 21.98 1.92
C GLY A 65 -9.44 21.55 3.04
N ALA A 66 -9.50 20.26 3.40
CA ALA A 66 -10.42 19.77 4.41
C ALA A 66 -10.24 20.44 5.79
N ARG A 67 -11.34 20.62 6.51
CA ARG A 67 -11.43 21.26 7.83
C ARG A 67 -12.30 20.45 8.78
N ARG A 68 -12.30 20.86 10.05
CA ARG A 68 -13.14 20.26 11.08
C ARG A 68 -14.61 20.41 10.69
N GLY A 69 -15.34 19.31 10.70
CA GLY A 69 -16.77 19.27 10.36
C GLY A 69 -17.08 18.80 8.94
N ASP A 70 -16.06 18.67 8.08
CA ASP A 70 -16.26 18.18 6.72
C ASP A 70 -16.66 16.70 6.71
N LYS A 71 -17.52 16.34 5.75
CA LYS A 71 -17.89 14.95 5.45
C LYS A 71 -17.15 14.51 4.20
N VAL A 72 -16.54 13.33 4.24
CA VAL A 72 -15.83 12.73 3.10
C VAL A 72 -16.64 11.54 2.59
N HIS A 73 -17.09 11.62 1.34
CA HIS A 73 -17.69 10.48 0.66
C HIS A 73 -16.60 9.66 -0.02
N VAL A 74 -16.35 8.45 0.47
CA VAL A 74 -15.34 7.56 -0.11
C VAL A 74 -16.00 6.68 -1.16
N SER A 75 -15.73 6.98 -2.44
CA SER A 75 -16.18 6.18 -3.58
C SER A 75 -15.08 5.26 -4.14
N TYR A 76 -13.91 5.23 -3.51
CA TYR A 76 -12.89 4.23 -3.80
C TYR A 76 -13.36 2.84 -3.34
N GLY A 77 -12.94 1.80 -4.07
CA GLY A 77 -13.23 0.42 -3.72
C GLY A 77 -12.65 0.05 -2.36
N TYR A 78 -13.38 -0.79 -1.63
CA TYR A 78 -12.90 -1.41 -0.41
C TYR A 78 -12.67 -2.88 -0.69
N GLY A 79 -11.43 -3.34 -0.59
CA GLY A 79 -11.05 -4.71 -0.86
C GLY A 79 -9.54 -4.89 -0.86
N LEU A 80 -9.07 -5.90 -1.59
CA LEU A 80 -7.63 -6.10 -1.81
C LEU A 80 -7.01 -5.03 -2.73
N PHE A 81 -7.84 -4.28 -3.44
CA PHE A 81 -7.50 -3.28 -4.45
C PHE A 81 -8.37 -2.03 -4.28
#